data_AF-A0A7S3T3F6-F1
#
_entry.id   AF-A0A7S3T3F6-F1
#
_cell.length_a   1.000
_cell.length_b   1.000
_cell.length_c   1.000
_cell.angle_alpha   90.00
_cell.angle_beta   90.00
_cell.angle_gamma   90.00
#
_symmetry.space_group_name_H-M   'P 1'
#
loop_
_entity.id
_entity.type
_entity.pdbx_description
1 polymer ?
#
loop_
_entity_poly.entity_id
_entity_poly.type
_entity_poly.pdbx_seq_one_letter_code
_entity_poly.pdbx_strand_id
1 'polypeptide(L)'
;ALKVVLAPIILGLLSSRALPRTSRALRPAIPAIGVTIAVLIVGIFLSHSVDAVWTSDPIMHFCVVGLHFSTGFFGYVLTSILGGTEQECRTVALEVGMKNCSLAMVLATKHFESYAVRGPAAASLLWCPIL
;
A
#
# COMPACT_ATOMS: atom_id res chain seq x y z
N ALA A 1 -2.38 13.63 6.27
CA ALA A 1 -3.31 13.17 5.23
C ALA A 1 -3.59 14.24 4.17
N LEU A 2 -4.09 15.43 4.54
CA LEU A 2 -4.58 16.44 3.59
C LEU A 2 -3.57 16.82 2.49
N LYS A 3 -2.34 17.16 2.86
CA LYS A 3 -1.28 17.61 1.93
C LYS A 3 -0.65 16.47 1.11
N VAL A 4 -0.62 15.26 1.67
CA VAL A 4 0.17 14.13 1.13
C VAL A 4 -0.68 13.25 0.20
N VAL A 5 -2.00 13.22 0.39
CA VAL A 5 -2.90 12.32 -0.35
C VAL A 5 -4.01 13.08 -1.04
N LEU A 6 -4.77 13.89 -0.28
CA LEU A 6 -5.99 14.51 -0.80
C LEU A 6 -5.71 15.59 -1.86
N ALA A 7 -4.73 16.46 -1.60
CA ALA A 7 -4.37 17.52 -2.55
C ALA A 7 -3.91 16.98 -3.93
N PRO A 8 -2.99 16.00 -4.02
CA PRO A 8 -2.62 15.38 -5.30
C PRO A 8 -3.80 14.73 -6.04
N ILE A 9 -4.69 14.05 -5.32
CA ILE A 9 -5.88 13.40 -5.92
C ILE A 9 -6.80 14.45 -6.55
N ILE A 10 -7.12 15.52 -5.82
CA ILE A 10 -7.98 16.60 -6.33
C ILE A 10 -7.34 17.26 -7.56
N LEU A 11 -6.04 17.55 -7.51
CA LEU A 11 -5.32 18.14 -8.65
C LEU A 11 -5.32 17.21 -9.86
N GLY A 12 -5.09 15.91 -9.66
CA GLY A 12 -5.15 14.90 -10.72
C GLY A 12 -6.53 14.82 -11.36
N LEU A 13 -7.59 14.80 -10.56
CA LEU A 13 -8.98 14.83 -11.02
C LEU A 13 -9.30 16.08 -11.83
N LEU A 14 -8.98 17.27 -11.30
CA LEU A 14 -9.21 18.54 -12.00
C LEU A 14 -8.44 18.61 -13.32
N SER A 15 -7.17 18.19 -13.33
CA SER A 15 -6.34 18.13 -14.54
C SER A 15 -6.91 17.16 -15.58
N SER A 16 -7.38 15.99 -15.16
CA SER A 16 -8.02 15.02 -16.06
C SER A 16 -9.28 15.56 -16.74
N ARG A 17 -10.02 16.43 -16.04
CA ARG A 17 -11.23 17.09 -16.55
C ARG A 17 -10.90 18.28 -17.45
N ALA A 18 -9.91 19.09 -17.08
CA ALA A 18 -9.51 20.27 -17.85
C ALA A 18 -8.72 19.93 -19.12
N LEU A 19 -7.93 18.85 -19.10
CA LEU A 19 -7.00 18.46 -20.17
C LEU A 19 -7.16 16.98 -20.59
N PRO A 20 -8.32 16.56 -21.13
CA PRO A 20 -8.63 15.15 -21.39
C PRO A 20 -7.81 14.52 -22.53
N ARG A 21 -7.21 15.33 -23.42
CA ARG A 21 -6.29 14.84 -24.46
C ARG A 21 -4.95 14.44 -23.85
N THR A 22 -4.36 15.32 -23.03
CA THR A 22 -3.12 15.06 -22.30
C THR A 22 -3.27 13.89 -21.33
N SER A 23 -4.37 13.83 -20.57
CA SER A 23 -4.64 12.71 -19.67
C SER A 23 -4.67 11.37 -20.40
N ARG A 24 -5.34 11.29 -21.57
CA ARG A 24 -5.38 10.07 -22.38
C ARG A 24 -4.01 9.67 -22.92
N ALA A 25 -3.19 10.63 -23.35
CA ALA A 25 -1.84 10.36 -23.81
C ALA A 25 -0.93 9.83 -22.70
N LEU A 26 -1.12 10.27 -21.45
CA LEU A 26 -0.30 9.83 -20.31
C LEU A 26 -0.76 8.51 -19.67
N ARG A 27 -2.03 8.11 -19.82
CA ARG A 27 -2.60 6.88 -19.22
C ARG A 27 -1.74 5.63 -19.38
N PRO A 28 -1.14 5.32 -20.55
CA PRO A 28 -0.32 4.12 -20.71
C PRO A 28 0.96 4.16 -19.88
N ALA A 29 1.52 5.35 -19.62
CA ALA A 29 2.75 5.53 -18.86
C ALA A 29 2.52 5.58 -17.34
N ILE A 30 1.32 5.94 -16.89
CA ILE A 30 0.99 6.09 -15.46
C ILE A 30 1.29 4.82 -14.64
N PRO A 31 0.90 3.60 -15.06
CA PRO A 31 1.22 2.38 -14.32
C PRO A 31 2.73 2.19 -14.13
N ALA A 32 3.52 2.37 -15.19
CA ALA A 32 4.97 2.22 -15.14
C ALA A 32 5.61 3.25 -14.19
N ILE A 33 5.23 4.53 -14.31
CA ILE A 33 5.71 5.60 -13.43
C ILE A 33 5.33 5.30 -11.97
N GLY A 34 4.09 4.85 -11.73
CA GLY A 34 3.60 4.50 -10.40
C GLY A 34 4.41 3.39 -9.76
N VAL A 35 4.67 2.30 -10.50
CA VAL A 35 5.50 1.18 -10.02
C VAL A 35 6.93 1.63 -9.75
N THR A 36 7.55 2.41 -10.65
CA THR A 36 8.92 2.93 -10.43
C THR A 36 9.00 3.79 -9.17
N ILE A 37 8.05 4.71 -8.97
CA ILE A 37 8.01 5.54 -7.76
C ILE A 37 7.80 4.67 -6.51
N ALA A 38 6.90 3.68 -6.57
CA ALA A 38 6.65 2.78 -5.45
C ALA A 38 7.92 2.02 -5.05
N VAL A 39 8.64 1.42 -6.00
CA VAL A 39 9.90 0.70 -5.75
C VAL A 39 10.95 1.63 -5.13
N LEU A 40 11.08 2.86 -5.63
CA LEU A 40 12.00 3.84 -5.05
C LEU A 40 11.64 4.20 -3.62
N ILE A 41 10.34 4.39 -3.32
CA ILE A 41 9.86 4.69 -1.96
C ILE A 41 10.18 3.52 -1.02
N VAL A 42 9.91 2.28 -1.43
CA VAL A 42 10.23 1.08 -0.65
C VAL A 42 11.74 1.04 -0.38
N GLY A 43 12.58 1.25 -1.39
CA GLY A 43 14.04 1.25 -1.24
C GLY A 43 14.56 2.31 -0.26
N ILE A 44 14.02 3.54 -0.33
CA ILE A 44 14.37 4.62 0.62
C ILE A 44 14.00 4.23 2.04
N PHE A 45 12.78 3.75 2.29
CA PHE A 45 12.37 3.39 3.65
C PHE A 45 13.14 2.19 4.21
N LEU A 46 13.44 1.19 3.36
CA LEU A 46 14.24 0.05 3.75
C LEU A 46 15.68 0.44 4.10
N SER A 47 16.29 1.38 3.38
CA SER A 47 17.66 1.81 3.70
C SER A 47 17.74 2.49 5.07
N HIS A 48 16.71 3.26 5.45
CA HIS A 48 16.62 3.90 6.76
C HIS A 48 16.18 2.95 7.90
N SER A 49 15.61 1.80 7.56
CA SER A 49 15.03 0.84 8.52
C SER A 49 15.63 -0.55 8.37
N VAL A 50 16.85 -0.63 7.83
CA VAL A 50 17.51 -1.90 7.48
C VAL A 50 17.63 -2.78 8.72
N ASP A 51 18.12 -2.22 9.83
CA ASP A 51 18.23 -2.96 11.08
C ASP A 51 16.84 -3.39 11.59
N ALA A 52 15.81 -2.56 11.43
CA ALA A 52 14.43 -2.87 11.83
C ALA A 52 13.81 -4.08 11.14
N VAL A 53 14.22 -4.35 9.90
CA VAL A 53 13.63 -5.40 9.05
C VAL A 53 14.53 -6.63 9.01
N TRP A 54 15.85 -6.45 9.05
CA TRP A 54 16.79 -7.57 8.96
C TRP A 54 17.14 -8.18 10.32
N THR A 55 17.13 -7.38 11.40
CA THR A 55 17.35 -7.90 12.76
C THR A 55 16.06 -8.27 13.47
N SER A 56 14.90 -7.94 12.88
CA SER A 56 13.60 -8.32 13.46
C SER A 56 13.39 -9.82 13.45
N ASP A 57 12.69 -10.28 14.48
CA ASP A 57 12.30 -11.68 14.64
C ASP A 57 11.55 -12.17 13.38
N PRO A 58 11.95 -13.29 12.76
CA PRO A 58 11.23 -13.92 11.65
C PRO A 58 9.72 -14.10 11.91
N ILE A 59 9.32 -14.30 13.16
CA ILE A 59 7.91 -14.38 13.59
C ILE A 59 7.16 -13.10 13.20
N MET A 60 7.78 -11.92 13.32
CA MET A 60 7.16 -10.66 12.93
C MET A 60 6.78 -10.65 11.45
N HIS A 61 7.66 -11.14 10.57
CA HIS A 61 7.37 -11.21 9.13
C HIS A 61 6.22 -12.17 8.83
N PHE A 62 6.21 -13.36 9.45
CA PHE A 62 5.10 -14.29 9.32
C PHE A 62 3.78 -13.70 9.82
N CYS A 63 3.79 -13.00 10.95
CA CYS A 63 2.60 -12.33 11.47
C CYS A 63 2.09 -11.25 10.51
N VAL A 64 2.97 -10.42 9.95
CA VAL A 64 2.59 -9.37 8.98
C VAL A 64 2.01 -9.99 7.71
N VAL A 65 2.70 -10.97 7.11
CA VAL A 65 2.22 -11.68 5.92
C VAL A 65 0.89 -12.37 6.18
N GLY A 66 0.78 -13.10 7.30
CA GLY A 66 -0.45 -13.77 7.72
C GLY A 66 -1.58 -12.78 7.95
N LEU A 67 -1.31 -11.60 8.51
CA LEU A 67 -2.32 -10.56 8.71
C LEU A 67 -2.89 -10.10 7.36
N HIS A 68 -2.05 -9.73 6.40
CA HIS A 68 -2.50 -9.31 5.06
C HIS A 68 -3.30 -10.39 4.33
N PHE A 69 -2.85 -11.65 4.36
CA PHE A 69 -3.58 -12.76 3.77
C PHE A 69 -4.91 -13.00 4.47
N SER A 70 -4.93 -12.98 5.80
CA SER A 70 -6.16 -13.22 6.57
C SER A 70 -7.18 -12.11 6.31
N THR A 71 -6.78 -10.84 6.28
CA THR A 71 -7.71 -9.75 5.97
C THR A 71 -8.25 -9.84 4.55
N GLY A 72 -7.40 -10.21 3.58
CA GLY A 72 -7.85 -10.47 2.20
C GLY A 72 -8.82 -11.66 2.11
N PHE A 73 -8.52 -12.77 2.79
CA PHE A 73 -9.38 -13.94 2.87
C PHE A 73 -10.74 -13.61 3.51
N PHE A 74 -10.75 -12.89 4.63
CA PHE A 74 -11.99 -12.44 5.25
C PHE A 74 -12.78 -11.50 4.32
N GLY A 75 -12.11 -10.61 3.59
CA GLY A 75 -12.73 -9.75 2.59
C GLY A 75 -13.41 -10.56 1.47
N TYR A 76 -12.74 -11.60 0.97
CA TYR A 76 -13.30 -12.52 -0.02
C TYR A 76 -14.54 -13.25 0.52
N VAL A 77 -14.41 -13.93 1.67
CA VAL A 77 -15.47 -14.75 2.26
C VAL A 77 -16.68 -13.90 2.62
N LEU A 78 -16.47 -12.73 3.21
CA LEU A 78 -17.58 -11.84 3.57
C LEU A 78 -18.35 -11.38 2.33
N THR A 79 -17.64 -10.99 1.26
CA THR A 79 -18.27 -10.56 0.00
C THR A 79 -19.03 -11.72 -0.65
N SER A 80 -18.48 -12.94 -0.60
CA SER A 80 -19.10 -14.15 -1.14
C SER A 80 -20.39 -14.50 -0.39
N ILE A 81 -20.38 -14.45 0.96
CA ILE A 81 -21.56 -14.71 1.79
C ILE A 81 -22.66 -13.66 1.55
N LEU A 82 -22.27 -12.42 1.23
CA LEU A 82 -23.21 -11.34 0.87
C LEU A 82 -23.75 -11.44 -0.57
N GLY A 83 -23.38 -12.47 -1.33
CA GLY A 83 -23.88 -12.71 -2.68
C GLY A 83 -23.14 -11.95 -3.79
N GLY A 84 -21.92 -11.46 -3.51
CA GLY A 84 -21.09 -10.81 -4.51
C GLY A 84 -20.62 -11.77 -5.61
N THR A 85 -20.39 -11.24 -6.80
CA THR A 85 -19.76 -11.96 -7.91
C THR A 85 -18.32 -12.34 -7.59
N GLU A 86 -17.75 -13.31 -8.30
CA GLU A 86 -16.34 -13.69 -8.16
C GLU A 86 -15.39 -12.51 -8.39
N GLN A 87 -15.72 -11.62 -9.33
CA GLN A 87 -14.95 -10.42 -9.59
C GLN A 87 -14.96 -9.47 -8.38
N GLU A 88 -16.14 -9.22 -7.80
CA GLU A 88 -16.27 -8.38 -6.61
C GLU A 88 -15.54 -8.99 -5.41
N CYS A 89 -15.67 -10.30 -5.19
CA CYS A 89 -14.98 -11.00 -4.11
C CYS A 89 -13.47 -10.87 -4.21
N ARG A 90 -12.89 -11.03 -5.42
CA ARG A 90 -11.46 -10.83 -5.66
C ARG A 90 -11.05 -9.37 -5.48
N THR A 91 -11.84 -8.42 -5.96
CA THR A 91 -11.55 -6.99 -5.79
C THR A 91 -11.54 -6.60 -4.31
N VAL A 92 -12.54 -7.03 -3.53
CA VAL A 92 -12.60 -6.73 -2.09
C VAL A 92 -11.48 -7.44 -1.34
N ALA A 93 -11.14 -8.69 -1.70
CA ALA A 93 -10.00 -9.39 -1.12
C ALA A 93 -8.70 -8.61 -1.28
N LEU A 94 -8.44 -8.06 -2.47
CA LEU A 94 -7.26 -7.25 -2.75
C LEU A 94 -7.29 -5.90 -2.01
N GLU A 95 -8.41 -5.18 -1.99
CA GLU A 95 -8.54 -3.90 -1.27
C GLU A 95 -8.44 -4.02 0.26
N VAL A 96 -8.87 -5.16 0.79
CA VAL A 96 -8.81 -5.44 2.24
C VAL A 96 -7.47 -6.05 2.64
N GLY A 97 -6.85 -6.86 1.77
CA GLY A 97 -5.52 -7.43 1.97
C GLY A 97 -4.40 -6.41 1.75
N MET A 98 -4.45 -5.66 0.65
CA MET A 98 -3.42 -4.70 0.26
C MET A 98 -3.74 -3.32 0.84
N LYS A 99 -2.97 -2.91 1.85
CA LYS A 99 -3.11 -1.58 2.47
C LYS A 99 -2.02 -0.62 1.97
N ASN A 100 -2.25 0.68 2.15
CA ASN A 100 -1.24 1.68 1.84
C ASN A 100 -0.14 1.70 2.92
N CYS A 101 0.82 0.81 2.76
CA CYS A 101 1.92 0.60 3.70
C CYS A 101 2.89 1.80 3.74
N SER A 102 3.02 2.54 2.64
CA SER A 102 3.85 3.75 2.58
C SER A 102 3.31 4.84 3.50
N LEU A 103 1.99 5.03 3.55
CA LEU A 103 1.37 5.98 4.47
C LEU A 103 1.55 5.53 5.93
N ALA A 104 1.43 4.23 6.21
CA ALA A 104 1.69 3.68 7.54
C ALA A 104 3.13 3.97 7.99
N MET A 105 4.11 3.77 7.12
CA MET A 105 5.52 4.05 7.41
C MET A 105 5.81 5.54 7.65
N VAL A 106 5.21 6.43 6.86
CA VAL A 106 5.31 7.89 7.07
C VAL A 106 4.73 8.30 8.42
N LEU A 107 3.57 7.75 8.80
CA LEU A 107 2.94 8.06 10.08
C LEU A 107 3.74 7.47 11.25
N ALA A 108 4.21 6.23 11.13
CA ALA A 108 5.05 5.56 12.13
C ALA A 108 6.31 6.38 12.40
N THR A 109 7.03 6.76 11.35
CA THR A 109 8.28 7.54 11.45
C THR A 109 8.05 8.93 12.02
N LYS A 110 6.92 9.57 11.68
CA LYS A 110 6.64 10.95 12.09
C LYS A 110 6.12 11.07 13.53
N HIS A 111 5.32 10.12 13.98
CA HIS A 111 4.57 10.23 15.24
C HIS A 111 5.07 9.30 16.35
N PHE A 112 5.91 8.32 16.04
CA PHE A 112 6.41 7.36 17.03
C PHE A 112 7.93 7.33 17.02
N GLU A 113 8.53 7.62 18.17
CA GLU A 113 9.98 7.51 18.38
C GLU A 113 10.42 6.05 18.48
N SER A 114 9.54 5.20 19.04
CA SER A 114 9.80 3.78 19.27
C SER A 114 10.02 3.01 17.98
N TYR A 115 11.14 2.30 17.95
CA TYR A 115 11.56 1.47 16.82
C TYR A 115 10.63 0.26 16.62
N ALA A 116 10.02 -0.24 17.70
CA ALA A 116 9.10 -1.39 17.66
C ALA A 116 7.83 -1.12 16.83
N VAL A 117 7.41 0.15 16.69
CA VAL A 117 6.23 0.52 15.88
C VAL A 117 6.59 0.62 14.39
N ARG A 118 7.85 0.94 14.07
CA ARG A 118 8.34 1.04 12.69
C ARG A 118 8.57 -0.31 12.03
N GLY A 119 8.99 -1.33 12.80
CA GLY A 119 9.27 -2.68 12.29
C GLY A 119 8.11 -3.29 11.49
N PRO A 120 6.89 -3.40 12.05
CA PRO A 120 5.73 -3.94 11.32
C PRO A 120 5.35 -3.12 10.09
N ALA A 121 5.46 -1.79 10.15
CA ALA A 121 5.17 -0.92 9.02
C ALA A 121 6.19 -1.09 7.88
N ALA A 122 7.48 -1.24 8.21
CA ALA A 122 8.55 -1.49 7.24
C ALA A 122 8.44 -2.90 6.63
N ALA A 123 8.13 -3.93 7.44
CA ALA A 123 7.86 -5.27 6.93
C ALA A 123 6.62 -5.30 6.03
N SER A 124 5.54 -4.63 6.42
CA SER A 124 4.33 -4.51 5.59
C SER A 124 4.63 -3.81 4.26
N LEU A 125 5.46 -2.77 4.26
CA LEU A 125 5.94 -2.09 3.06
C LEU A 125 6.78 -2.99 2.13
N LEU A 126 7.53 -3.93 2.68
CA LEU A 126 8.32 -4.91 1.92
C LEU A 126 7.44 -6.03 1.34
N TRP A 127 6.56 -6.63 2.14
CA TRP A 127 5.82 -7.83 1.76
C TRP A 127 4.55 -7.52 0.96
N CYS A 128 3.81 -6.45 1.28
CA CYS A 128 2.53 -6.14 0.65
C CYS A 128 2.55 -6.02 -0.89
N PRO A 129 3.60 -5.52 -1.56
CA PRO A 129 3.66 -5.52 -3.02
C PRO A 129 3.86 -6.90 -3.67
N ILE A 130 4.32 -7.89 -2.89
CA ILE A 130 4.67 -9.25 -3.35
C ILE A 130 3.53 -10.23 -3.06
N LEU A 131 2.70 -9.92 -2.06
CA LEU A 131 1.50 -10.66 -1.67
C LEU A 131 0.35 -10.47 -2.67
#